data_AF-A0ABD2XN86-F1
#
_entry.id   AF-A0ABD2XN86-F1
#
_cell.length_a   1.000
_cell.length_b   1.000
_cell.length_c   1.000
_cell.angle_alpha   90.00
_cell.angle_beta   90.00
_cell.angle_gamma   90.00
#
_symmetry.space_group_name_H-M   'P 1'
#
loop_
_entity.id
_entity.type
_entity.pdbx_description
1 polymer ?
#
loop_
_entity_poly.entity_id
_entity_poly.type
_entity_poly.pdbx_seq_one_letter_code
_entity_poly.pdbx_strand_id
1 'polypeptide(L)'
;MSTTTTRTLSSHGRDDLDSIKTSKELVGKCLQLAQEAEKVTECPLCLEPVRENVQCRTGHIICKDCRQKVDQCPSCRSPYVGTKCFLVDEVTQKLDSVKISLKDLDRSLNESNAADRVLEYRKLIKSLLGELANFLGKTSKCLERLDDFVHRRSWLQQQPVQLDDDLFPALIEQLNGIRILMTGTLDELETLKK
;
A
#
# COMPACT_ATOMS: atom_id res chain seq x y z
N MET A 1 3.27 56.57 -36.26
CA MET A 1 2.33 56.23 -35.16
C MET A 1 2.41 54.73 -34.97
N SER A 2 3.18 54.29 -33.97
CA SER A 2 3.39 52.87 -33.69
C SER A 2 2.39 52.45 -32.61
N THR A 3 1.45 51.58 -32.93
CA THR A 3 0.51 51.04 -31.94
C THR A 3 1.08 49.76 -31.33
N THR A 4 1.52 49.88 -30.08
CA THR A 4 1.90 48.77 -29.21
C THR A 4 0.64 48.03 -28.75
N THR A 5 0.45 46.80 -29.20
CA THR A 5 -0.58 45.90 -28.68
C THR A 5 -0.06 45.18 -27.45
N THR A 6 -0.52 45.60 -26.28
CA THR A 6 -0.25 44.97 -24.98
C THR A 6 -0.93 43.60 -24.92
N ARG A 7 -0.14 42.53 -24.75
CA ARG A 7 -0.61 41.15 -24.63
C ARG A 7 -1.14 40.91 -23.21
N THR A 8 -2.46 40.82 -23.05
CA THR A 8 -3.10 40.41 -21.80
C THR A 8 -2.87 38.91 -21.59
N LEU A 9 -2.06 38.55 -20.59
CA LEU A 9 -1.92 37.17 -20.09
C LEU A 9 -3.22 36.79 -19.36
N SER A 10 -3.97 35.86 -19.95
CA SER A 10 -5.20 35.28 -19.39
C SER A 10 -4.96 34.63 -18.03
N SER A 11 -5.87 34.86 -17.08
CA SER A 11 -5.89 34.27 -15.73
C SER A 11 -5.94 32.73 -15.72
N HIS A 12 -6.42 32.10 -16.80
CA HIS A 12 -6.62 30.66 -16.87
C HIS A 12 -5.31 29.86 -16.86
N GLY A 13 -4.20 30.43 -17.34
CA GLY A 13 -2.90 29.74 -17.37
C GLY A 13 -2.20 29.64 -16.01
N ARG A 14 -2.64 30.39 -14.99
CA ARG A 14 -2.10 30.31 -13.63
C ARG A 14 -2.72 29.14 -12.85
N ASP A 15 -4.03 28.95 -12.96
CA ASP A 15 -4.76 27.87 -12.29
C ASP A 15 -4.30 26.48 -12.79
N ASP A 16 -4.03 26.35 -14.10
CA ASP A 16 -3.51 25.12 -14.70
C ASP A 16 -2.09 24.80 -14.23
N LEU A 17 -1.23 25.81 -14.08
CA LEU A 17 0.16 25.64 -13.64
C LEU A 17 0.23 25.24 -12.15
N ASP A 18 -0.61 25.83 -11.31
CA ASP A 18 -0.73 25.48 -9.90
C ASP A 18 -1.33 24.07 -9.69
N SER A 19 -2.27 23.67 -10.54
CA SER A 19 -2.83 22.31 -10.56
C SER A 19 -1.81 21.25 -10.99
N ILE A 20 -0.99 21.55 -12.00
CA ILE A 20 0.12 20.68 -12.45
C ILE A 20 1.18 20.54 -11.35
N LYS A 21 1.53 21.65 -10.68
CA LYS A 21 2.48 21.64 -9.56
C LYS A 21 1.97 20.78 -8.40
N THR A 22 0.70 20.94 -8.02
CA THR A 22 0.04 20.14 -6.98
C THR A 22 0.01 18.65 -7.33
N SER A 23 -0.24 18.32 -8.60
CA SER A 23 -0.26 16.93 -9.08
C SER A 23 1.14 16.28 -9.01
N LYS A 24 2.21 17.01 -9.37
CA LYS A 24 3.59 16.54 -9.20
C LYS A 24 3.94 16.27 -7.75
N GLU A 25 3.55 17.17 -6.85
CA GLU A 25 3.77 16.99 -5.41
C GLU A 25 3.03 15.75 -4.88
N LEU A 26 1.79 15.51 -5.32
CA LEU A 26 1.02 14.32 -4.95
C LEU A 26 1.68 13.03 -5.44
N VAL A 27 2.11 12.98 -6.71
CA VAL A 27 2.77 11.81 -7.29
C VAL A 27 4.10 11.51 -6.58
N GLY A 28 4.87 12.56 -6.27
CA GLY A 28 6.09 12.43 -5.47
C GLY A 28 5.83 11.82 -4.09
N LYS A 29 4.79 12.28 -3.38
CA LYS A 29 4.37 11.69 -2.10
C LYS A 29 3.93 10.24 -2.24
N CYS A 30 3.14 9.91 -3.26
CA CYS A 30 2.72 8.52 -3.51
C CYS A 30 3.91 7.60 -3.82
N LEU A 31 4.90 8.08 -4.57
CA LEU A 31 6.13 7.32 -4.85
C LEU A 31 6.91 7.03 -3.56
N GLN A 32 7.03 8.03 -2.68
CA GLN A 32 7.69 7.85 -1.38
C GLN A 32 6.94 6.82 -0.52
N LEU A 33 5.61 6.94 -0.42
CA LEU A 33 4.79 5.98 0.34
C LEU A 33 4.90 4.55 -0.22
N ALA A 34 4.92 4.41 -1.55
CA ALA A 34 5.09 3.11 -2.19
C ALA A 34 6.49 2.50 -1.92
N GLN A 35 7.54 3.32 -1.84
CA GLN A 35 8.88 2.88 -1.43
C GLN A 35 8.93 2.48 0.04
N GLU A 36 8.25 3.21 0.93
CA GLU A 36 8.16 2.85 2.35
C GLU A 36 7.39 1.54 2.54
N ALA A 37 6.31 1.33 1.79
CA ALA A 37 5.54 0.09 1.82
C ALA A 37 6.35 -1.12 1.29
N GLU A 38 7.17 -0.94 0.26
CA GLU A 38 8.02 -1.99 -0.29
C GLU A 38 9.05 -2.52 0.72
N LYS A 39 9.60 -1.66 1.59
CA LYS A 39 10.53 -2.09 2.65
C LYS A 39 9.93 -3.16 3.57
N VAL A 40 8.60 -3.18 3.72
CA VAL A 40 7.90 -4.18 4.55
C VAL A 40 7.92 -5.56 3.88
N THR A 41 8.06 -5.61 2.55
CA THR A 41 8.13 -6.86 1.78
C THR A 41 9.55 -7.22 1.36
N GLU A 42 10.57 -6.48 1.81
CA GLU A 42 11.99 -6.76 1.55
C GLU A 42 12.56 -7.80 2.54
N CYS A 43 13.54 -8.57 2.05
CA CYS A 43 14.30 -9.46 2.89
C CYS A 43 15.29 -8.64 3.73
N PRO A 44 15.32 -8.75 5.08
CA PRO A 44 16.26 -8.01 5.93
C PRO A 44 17.75 -8.38 5.70
N LEU A 45 18.02 -9.45 4.94
CA LEU A 45 19.37 -9.93 4.69
C LEU A 45 19.95 -9.44 3.35
N CYS A 46 19.13 -9.35 2.30
CA CYS A 46 19.59 -8.92 0.99
C CYS A 46 18.97 -7.61 0.51
N LEU A 47 17.99 -7.07 1.25
CA LEU A 47 17.27 -5.84 0.93
C LEU A 47 16.56 -5.88 -0.44
N GLU A 48 16.22 -7.09 -0.88
CA GLU A 48 15.48 -7.32 -2.13
C GLU A 48 14.02 -7.70 -1.81
N PRO A 49 13.05 -7.33 -2.66
CA PRO A 49 11.66 -7.74 -2.51
C PRO A 49 11.51 -9.27 -2.46
N VAL A 50 10.77 -9.77 -1.49
CA VAL A 50 10.62 -11.21 -1.27
C VAL A 50 9.54 -11.81 -2.18
N ARG A 51 9.97 -12.51 -3.23
CA ARG A 51 9.08 -13.23 -4.18
C ARG A 51 8.88 -14.72 -3.85
N GLU A 52 9.89 -15.35 -3.27
CA GLU A 52 9.78 -16.68 -2.67
C GLU A 52 10.09 -16.55 -1.18
N ASN A 53 9.04 -16.31 -0.39
CA ASN A 53 9.18 -16.08 1.04
C ASN A 53 9.17 -17.38 1.84
N VAL A 54 9.88 -17.36 2.98
CA VAL A 54 9.84 -18.38 4.01
C VAL A 54 9.59 -17.70 5.34
N GLN A 55 8.60 -18.21 6.08
CA GLN A 55 8.16 -17.62 7.33
C GLN A 55 8.76 -18.35 8.54
N CYS A 56 9.18 -17.60 9.56
CA CYS A 56 9.50 -18.17 10.87
C CYS A 56 8.24 -18.38 11.72
N ARG A 57 8.36 -19.12 12.84
CA ARG A 57 7.20 -19.42 13.71
C ARG A 57 6.46 -18.18 14.22
N THR A 58 7.12 -17.03 14.31
CA THR A 58 6.53 -15.78 14.81
C THR A 58 6.01 -14.86 13.71
N GLY A 59 6.21 -15.19 12.42
CA GLY A 59 5.66 -14.39 11.32
C GLY A 59 6.67 -13.63 10.45
N HIS A 60 7.94 -13.52 10.84
CA HIS A 60 8.93 -12.81 10.04
C HIS A 60 9.27 -13.58 8.76
N ILE A 61 9.35 -12.85 7.64
CA ILE A 61 9.64 -13.39 6.31
C ILE A 61 11.05 -13.04 5.85
N ILE A 62 11.69 -13.99 5.15
CA ILE A 62 12.93 -13.78 4.39
C ILE A 62 12.80 -14.50 3.04
N CYS A 63 13.66 -14.18 2.07
CA CYS A 63 13.70 -14.93 0.82
C CYS A 63 14.32 -16.33 0.99
N LYS A 64 13.88 -17.27 0.16
CA LYS A 64 14.33 -18.67 0.17
C LYS A 64 15.84 -18.83 0.01
N ASP A 65 16.49 -17.98 -0.78
CA ASP A 65 17.94 -18.00 -0.96
C ASP A 65 18.68 -17.55 0.31
N CYS A 66 18.16 -16.55 1.01
CA CYS A 66 18.72 -16.12 2.29
C CYS A 66 18.44 -17.15 3.39
N ARG A 67 17.31 -17.86 3.33
CA ARG A 67 16.99 -18.93 4.28
C ARG A 67 18.03 -20.04 4.26
N GLN A 68 18.62 -20.36 3.12
CA GLN A 68 19.68 -21.38 3.04
C GLN A 68 20.96 -20.99 3.79
N LYS A 69 21.15 -19.70 4.09
CA LYS A 69 22.35 -19.15 4.74
C LYS A 69 22.19 -18.96 6.25
N VAL A 70 20.98 -19.14 6.79
CA VAL A 70 20.68 -18.90 8.21
C VAL A 70 19.77 -19.99 8.76
N ASP A 71 20.07 -20.51 9.95
CA ASP A 71 19.26 -21.56 10.58
C ASP A 71 18.07 -21.01 11.37
N GLN A 72 18.22 -19.79 11.89
CA GLN A 72 17.24 -19.11 12.72
C GLN A 72 16.90 -17.73 12.14
N CYS A 73 15.72 -17.22 12.49
CA CYS A 73 15.29 -15.90 12.06
C CYS A 73 16.23 -14.82 12.60
N PRO A 74 16.80 -13.94 11.75
CA PRO A 74 17.71 -12.89 12.21
C PRO A 74 16.99 -11.86 13.11
N SER A 75 15.67 -11.67 12.92
CA SER A 75 14.89 -10.70 13.69
C SER A 75 14.51 -11.17 15.09
N CYS A 76 14.20 -12.46 15.27
CA CYS A 76 13.62 -12.98 16.52
C CYS A 76 14.17 -14.34 16.98
N ARG A 77 15.17 -14.89 16.28
CA ARG A 77 15.83 -16.18 16.58
C ARG A 77 14.92 -17.42 16.53
N SER A 78 13.65 -17.26 16.17
CA SER A 78 12.72 -18.38 16.02
C SER A 78 13.07 -19.24 14.80
N PRO A 79 12.82 -20.56 14.85
CA PRO A 79 13.07 -21.45 13.73
C PRO A 79 12.10 -21.17 12.58
N TYR A 80 12.55 -21.45 11.36
CA TYR A 80 11.73 -21.41 10.17
C TYR A 80 10.87 -22.66 10.03
N VAL A 81 9.59 -22.47 9.69
CA VAL A 81 8.62 -23.58 9.58
C VAL A 81 8.54 -24.14 8.15
N GLY A 82 9.18 -23.50 7.18
CA GLY A 82 9.14 -23.89 5.77
C GLY A 82 7.83 -23.50 5.05
N THR A 83 6.94 -22.79 5.75
CA THR A 83 5.67 -22.32 5.18
C THR A 83 5.88 -21.05 4.38
N LYS A 84 5.28 -21.02 3.19
CA LYS A 84 5.22 -19.85 2.31
C LYS A 84 3.97 -19.01 2.63
N CYS A 85 4.13 -17.71 2.76
CA CYS A 85 3.06 -16.75 2.93
C CYS A 85 2.64 -16.14 1.58
N PHE A 86 1.59 -16.68 0.96
CA PHE A 86 1.12 -16.19 -0.35
C PHE A 86 0.67 -14.73 -0.35
N LEU A 87 0.22 -14.21 0.81
CA LEU A 87 -0.19 -12.82 0.94
C LEU A 87 0.98 -11.85 0.68
N VAL A 88 2.19 -12.19 1.12
CA VAL A 88 3.38 -11.33 0.88
C VAL A 88 3.71 -11.27 -0.60
N ASP A 89 3.61 -12.38 -1.32
CA ASP A 89 3.84 -12.40 -2.77
C ASP A 89 2.80 -11.54 -3.51
N GLU A 90 1.52 -11.66 -3.14
CA GLU A 90 0.44 -10.89 -3.77
C GLU A 90 0.59 -9.39 -3.49
N VAL A 91 0.88 -9.01 -2.24
CA VAL A 91 1.14 -7.61 -1.87
C VAL A 91 2.36 -7.07 -2.62
N THR A 92 3.46 -7.82 -2.69
CA THR A 92 4.66 -7.42 -3.44
C THR A 92 4.34 -7.18 -4.91
N GLN A 93 3.58 -8.08 -5.55
CA GLN A 93 3.18 -7.91 -6.96
C GLN A 93 2.30 -6.67 -7.18
N LYS A 94 1.39 -6.38 -6.25
CA LYS A 94 0.54 -5.18 -6.32
C LYS A 94 1.35 -3.90 -6.11
N LEU A 95 2.30 -3.90 -5.17
CA LEU A 95 3.20 -2.77 -4.95
C LEU A 95 4.08 -2.49 -6.18
N ASP A 96 4.62 -3.54 -6.81
CA ASP A 96 5.37 -3.43 -8.07
C ASP A 96 4.51 -2.73 -9.15
N SER A 97 3.25 -3.15 -9.29
CA SER A 97 2.30 -2.58 -10.26
C SER A 97 2.04 -1.10 -10.00
N VAL A 98 1.75 -0.74 -8.74
CA VAL A 98 1.51 0.65 -8.32
C VAL A 98 2.75 1.52 -8.57
N LYS A 99 3.94 1.03 -8.25
CA LYS A 99 5.20 1.77 -8.49
C LYS A 99 5.45 2.03 -9.96
N ILE A 100 5.16 1.07 -10.84
CA ILE A 100 5.27 1.25 -12.29
C ILE A 100 4.32 2.35 -12.75
N SER A 101 3.04 2.26 -12.37
CA SER A 101 2.04 3.27 -12.73
C SER A 101 2.40 4.68 -12.23
N LEU A 102 2.92 4.79 -11.01
CA LEU A 102 3.35 6.07 -10.45
C LEU A 102 4.59 6.64 -11.16
N LYS A 103 5.57 5.80 -11.54
CA LYS A 103 6.74 6.24 -12.31
C LYS A 103 6.38 6.69 -13.72
N ASP A 104 5.44 6.00 -14.36
CA ASP A 104 4.94 6.40 -15.68
C ASP A 104 4.17 7.71 -15.60
N LEU A 105 3.40 7.91 -14.53
CA LEU A 105 2.73 9.17 -14.25
C LEU A 105 3.73 10.31 -14.00
N ASP A 106 4.77 10.09 -13.19
CA ASP A 106 5.83 11.07 -12.93
C ASP A 106 6.58 11.46 -14.22
N ARG A 107 6.98 10.47 -15.03
CA ARG A 107 7.60 10.72 -16.34
C ARG A 107 6.69 11.56 -17.22
N SER A 108 5.41 11.21 -17.30
CA SER A 108 4.44 11.92 -18.14
C SER A 108 4.22 13.37 -17.66
N LEU A 109 4.31 13.63 -16.35
CA LEU A 109 4.25 14.98 -15.76
C LEU A 109 5.53 15.81 -16.04
N ASN A 110 6.68 15.18 -16.22
CA ASN A 110 7.93 15.83 -16.63
C ASN A 110 8.03 16.00 -18.15
N GLU A 111 7.33 15.11 -18.86
CA GLU A 111 6.92 15.03 -20.26
C GLU A 111 6.78 16.31 -21.09
N SER A 112 5.60 16.96 -20.97
CA SER A 112 5.12 17.79 -22.09
C SER A 112 3.88 18.67 -21.85
N ASN A 113 3.64 19.55 -22.84
CA ASN A 113 2.65 20.63 -22.96
C ASN A 113 1.23 20.32 -22.45
N ALA A 114 0.59 21.37 -21.90
CA ALA A 114 -0.36 21.32 -20.78
C ALA A 114 -1.86 21.11 -21.10
N ALA A 115 -2.36 21.33 -22.33
CA ALA A 115 -3.81 21.49 -22.55
C ALA A 115 -4.62 20.17 -22.72
N ASP A 116 -4.13 19.20 -23.48
CA ASP A 116 -4.92 17.97 -23.78
C ASP A 116 -4.86 16.90 -22.67
N ARG A 117 -4.03 17.09 -21.63
CA ARG A 117 -3.65 16.04 -20.69
C ARG A 117 -4.40 16.02 -19.36
N VAL A 118 -5.00 17.14 -18.95
CA VAL A 118 -5.71 17.24 -17.66
C VAL A 118 -6.86 16.22 -17.58
N LEU A 119 -7.54 15.95 -18.71
CA LEU A 119 -8.66 15.03 -18.76
C LEU A 119 -8.23 13.55 -18.67
N GLU A 120 -7.12 13.18 -19.32
CA GLU A 120 -6.56 11.81 -19.29
C GLU A 120 -5.94 11.50 -17.90
N TYR A 121 -5.20 12.43 -17.30
CA TYR A 121 -4.65 12.26 -15.95
C TYR A 121 -5.75 12.16 -14.89
N ARG A 122 -6.82 12.96 -15.01
CA ARG A 122 -7.94 12.88 -14.06
C ARG A 122 -8.62 11.50 -14.11
N LYS A 123 -8.69 10.86 -15.28
CA LYS A 123 -9.20 9.48 -15.41
C LYS A 123 -8.27 8.47 -14.74
N LEU A 124 -6.96 8.55 -15.01
CA LEU A 124 -5.95 7.64 -14.44
C LEU A 124 -5.91 7.72 -12.90
N ILE A 125 -5.87 8.93 -12.34
CA ILE A 125 -5.87 9.15 -10.89
C ILE A 125 -7.18 8.62 -10.28
N LYS A 126 -8.34 8.88 -10.90
CA LYS A 126 -9.62 8.33 -10.43
C LYS A 126 -9.66 6.81 -10.48
N SER A 127 -9.07 6.18 -11.50
CA SER A 127 -8.99 4.72 -11.63
C SER A 127 -8.14 4.13 -10.51
N LEU A 128 -6.94 4.68 -10.29
CA LEU A 128 -6.02 4.24 -9.24
C LEU A 128 -6.64 4.39 -7.84
N LEU A 129 -7.23 5.56 -7.55
CA LEU A 129 -7.98 5.80 -6.30
C LEU A 129 -9.20 4.87 -6.19
N GLY A 130 -9.80 4.46 -7.31
CA GLY A 130 -10.86 3.46 -7.40
C GLY A 130 -10.41 2.08 -6.94
N GLU A 131 -9.32 1.60 -7.52
CA GLU A 131 -8.75 0.29 -7.24
C GLU A 131 -8.22 0.20 -5.81
N LEU A 132 -7.53 1.24 -5.34
CA LEU A 132 -7.05 1.33 -3.95
C LEU A 132 -8.22 1.31 -2.95
N ALA A 133 -9.27 2.09 -3.19
CA ALA A 133 -10.45 2.09 -2.34
C ALA A 133 -11.13 0.70 -2.28
N ASN A 134 -11.25 0.03 -3.43
CA ASN A 134 -11.84 -1.32 -3.51
C ASN A 134 -10.97 -2.36 -2.78
N PHE A 135 -9.65 -2.28 -2.91
CA PHE A 135 -8.72 -3.14 -2.18
C PHE A 135 -8.86 -2.94 -0.67
N LEU A 136 -8.79 -1.70 -0.19
CA LEU A 136 -8.93 -1.39 1.23
C LEU A 136 -10.28 -1.84 1.78
N GLY A 137 -11.37 -1.59 1.06
CA GLY A 137 -12.72 -2.02 1.45
C GLY A 137 -12.88 -3.54 1.51
N LYS A 138 -12.28 -4.29 0.57
CA LYS A 138 -12.28 -5.76 0.60
C LYS A 138 -11.50 -6.30 1.79
N THR A 139 -10.32 -5.75 2.06
CA THR A 139 -9.47 -6.18 3.18
C THR A 139 -10.11 -5.85 4.53
N SER A 140 -10.72 -4.66 4.67
CA SER A 140 -11.49 -4.30 5.87
C SER A 140 -12.62 -5.29 6.15
N LYS A 141 -13.40 -5.69 5.12
CA LYS A 141 -14.46 -6.70 5.27
C LYS A 141 -13.93 -8.09 5.62
N CYS A 142 -12.75 -8.47 5.12
CA CYS A 142 -12.11 -9.71 5.54
C CYS A 142 -11.71 -9.67 7.01
N LEU A 143 -11.20 -8.53 7.49
CA LEU A 143 -10.86 -8.32 8.90
C LEU A 143 -12.09 -8.34 9.80
N GLU A 144 -13.22 -7.73 9.39
CA GLU A 144 -14.50 -7.82 10.12
C GLU A 144 -14.99 -9.26 10.24
N ARG A 145 -14.91 -10.04 9.16
CA ARG A 145 -15.29 -11.47 9.21
C ARG A 145 -14.37 -12.29 10.10
N LEU A 146 -13.09 -11.96 10.11
CA LEU A 146 -12.12 -12.60 11.00
C LEU A 146 -12.39 -12.22 12.46
N ASP A 147 -12.69 -10.95 12.74
CA ASP A 147 -13.09 -10.47 14.07
C ASP A 147 -14.38 -11.16 14.55
N ASP A 148 -15.41 -11.24 13.70
CA ASP A 148 -16.65 -11.99 13.97
C ASP A 148 -16.39 -13.48 14.22
N PHE A 149 -15.48 -14.08 13.45
CA PHE A 149 -15.10 -15.48 13.59
C PHE A 149 -14.40 -15.73 14.93
N VAL A 150 -13.48 -14.84 15.31
CA VAL A 150 -12.73 -14.86 16.57
C VAL A 150 -13.67 -14.65 17.76
N HIS A 151 -14.63 -13.73 17.68
CA HIS A 151 -15.59 -13.46 18.75
C HIS A 151 -16.68 -14.54 18.93
N ARG A 152 -16.88 -15.44 17.95
CA ARG A 152 -17.82 -16.58 18.09
C ARG A 152 -17.23 -17.64 19.02
N ARG A 153 -17.62 -17.58 20.30
CA ARG A 153 -17.31 -18.51 21.42
C ARG A 153 -17.48 -20.03 21.18
N SER A 154 -17.98 -20.47 20.04
CA SER A 154 -18.29 -21.88 19.74
C SER A 154 -17.06 -22.80 19.72
N TRP A 155 -15.84 -22.27 19.53
CA TRP A 155 -14.61 -23.06 19.39
C TRP A 155 -14.01 -23.50 20.73
N LEU A 156 -14.24 -22.74 21.80
CA LEU A 156 -13.74 -23.06 23.15
C LEU A 156 -14.39 -24.31 23.77
N GLN A 157 -15.47 -24.83 23.18
CA GLN A 157 -16.18 -26.00 23.68
C GLN A 157 -15.73 -27.32 23.03
N GLN A 158 -14.83 -27.32 22.03
CA GLN A 158 -14.53 -28.53 21.26
C GLN A 158 -13.09 -29.05 21.31
N GLN A 159 -12.10 -28.38 21.93
CA GLN A 159 -10.80 -29.00 22.24
C GLN A 159 -9.96 -28.18 23.25
N PRO A 160 -9.13 -28.82 24.10
CA PRO A 160 -8.33 -28.14 25.10
C PRO A 160 -7.01 -27.66 24.49
N VAL A 161 -7.06 -26.61 23.67
CA VAL A 161 -5.84 -25.86 23.35
C VAL A 161 -5.85 -24.66 24.30
N GLN A 162 -5.00 -24.70 25.33
CA GLN A 162 -4.68 -23.52 26.13
C GLN A 162 -3.92 -22.55 25.22
N LEU A 163 -4.66 -21.80 24.39
CA LEU A 163 -4.16 -20.54 23.85
C LEU A 163 -3.99 -19.61 25.05
N ASP A 164 -2.77 -19.09 25.23
CA ASP A 164 -2.42 -18.17 26.30
C ASP A 164 -3.49 -17.07 26.42
N ASP A 165 -4.05 -16.89 27.61
CA ASP A 165 -5.21 -16.01 27.84
C ASP A 165 -4.91 -14.55 27.44
N ASP A 166 -3.63 -14.18 27.34
CA ASP A 166 -3.14 -12.86 26.94
C ASP A 166 -2.88 -12.70 25.42
N LEU A 167 -2.65 -13.80 24.68
CA LEU A 167 -2.37 -13.74 23.23
C LEU A 167 -3.62 -13.43 22.41
N PHE A 168 -4.79 -13.90 22.87
CA PHE A 168 -6.04 -13.76 22.15
C PHE A 168 -6.59 -12.32 22.17
N PRO A 169 -6.63 -11.61 23.33
CA PRO A 169 -6.96 -10.19 23.37
C PRO A 169 -6.00 -9.32 22.56
N ALA A 170 -4.69 -9.60 22.62
CA ALA A 170 -3.68 -8.85 21.87
C ALA A 170 -3.88 -8.98 20.35
N LEU A 171 -4.23 -10.17 19.86
CA LEU A 171 -4.56 -10.39 18.45
C LEU A 171 -5.81 -9.61 18.03
N ILE A 172 -6.87 -9.58 18.86
CA ILE A 172 -8.09 -8.81 18.60
C ILE A 172 -7.78 -7.30 18.54
N GLU A 173 -6.96 -6.81 19.45
CA GLU A 173 -6.55 -5.41 19.48
C GLU A 173 -5.75 -5.03 18.22
N GLN A 174 -4.82 -5.87 17.79
CA GLN A 174 -4.06 -5.67 16.56
C GLN A 174 -4.95 -5.68 15.31
N LEU A 175 -5.89 -6.62 15.21
CA LEU A 175 -6.84 -6.68 14.09
C LEU A 175 -7.72 -5.42 14.03
N ASN A 176 -8.17 -4.93 15.20
CA ASN A 176 -8.95 -3.69 15.28
C ASN A 176 -8.13 -2.45 14.92
N GLY A 177 -6.86 -2.37 15.36
CA GLY A 177 -5.96 -1.29 14.98
C GLY A 177 -5.72 -1.21 13.47
N ILE A 178 -5.50 -2.36 12.82
CA ILE A 178 -5.37 -2.45 11.37
C ILE A 178 -6.67 -1.99 10.69
N ARG A 179 -7.84 -2.48 11.14
CA ARG A 179 -9.14 -2.09 10.58
C ARG A 179 -9.35 -0.57 10.61
N ILE A 180 -9.13 0.06 11.76
CA ILE A 180 -9.28 1.52 11.94
C ILE A 180 -8.37 2.27 10.96
N LEU A 181 -7.11 1.86 10.85
CA LEU A 181 -6.15 2.48 9.92
C LEU A 181 -6.61 2.35 8.46
N MET A 182 -7.12 1.17 8.07
CA MET A 182 -7.63 0.95 6.71
C MET A 182 -8.88 1.77 6.41
N THR A 183 -9.81 1.90 7.36
CA THR A 183 -11.02 2.74 7.19
C THR A 183 -10.66 4.21 7.11
N GLY A 184 -9.77 4.72 7.97
CA GLY A 184 -9.32 6.11 7.90
C GLY A 184 -8.61 6.44 6.59
N THR A 185 -7.77 5.53 6.10
CA THR A 185 -7.11 5.69 4.80
C THR A 185 -8.12 5.69 3.65
N LEU A 186 -9.16 4.87 3.73
CA LEU A 186 -10.24 4.84 2.73
C LEU A 186 -10.99 6.17 2.67
N ASP A 187 -11.37 6.73 3.83
CA ASP A 187 -12.04 8.02 3.93
C ASP A 187 -11.19 9.14 3.33
N GLU A 188 -9.89 9.19 3.65
CA GLU A 188 -8.95 10.15 3.06
C GLU A 188 -8.90 10.02 1.53
N LEU A 189 -8.80 8.80 1.00
CA LEU A 189 -8.80 8.57 -0.45
C LEU A 189 -10.13 8.95 -1.12
N GLU A 190 -11.27 8.80 -0.44
CA GLU A 190 -12.56 9.25 -0.94
C GLU A 190 -12.67 10.78 -0.98
N THR A 191 -12.06 11.48 -0.01
CA THR A 191 -11.99 12.96 -0.07
C THR A 191 -11.17 13.44 -1.27
N LEU A 192 -10.10 12.73 -1.63
CA LEU A 192 -9.25 13.05 -2.79
C LEU A 192 -9.92 12.76 -4.15
N LYS A 193 -11.03 12.01 -4.18
CA LYS A 193 -11.81 11.78 -5.42
C LYS A 193 -12.76 12.93 -5.78
N LYS A 194 -13.11 13.80 -4.83
CA LYS A 194 -14.04 14.93 -5.00
C LYS A 194 -13.34 16.10 -5.69
#